data_AF-A0A7Y2DRT0-F1
#
_entry.id   AF-A0A7Y2DRT0-F1
#
_cell.length_a   1.000
_cell.length_b   1.000
_cell.length_c   1.000
_cell.angle_alpha   90.00
_cell.angle_beta   90.00
_cell.angle_gamma   90.00
#
_symmetry.space_group_name_H-M   'P 1'
#
loop_
_entity.id
_entity.type
_entity.pdbx_description
1 polymer ?
#
loop_
_entity_poly.entity_id
_entity_poly.type
_entity_poly.pdbx_seq_one_letter_code
_entity_poly.pdbx_strand_id
1 'polypeptide(L)'
;MKELTNNPADTSKYEISDTQKKEIENDLREKMGLASIGFDKHETLIYDKREPAIRGSEKMRELILSAIDDQKNVFLVCNYSGANEVQFAKTDKGWIDVNSRITTYEIMFDFEDFENSRRYTPDVVLESYSLGILLFHEIDHKVSYDPKYPIPPTGVRPDKSSRGVRGVIENTNIVRRELSLVLRNSKRRIAKRYRGANQIFTNTRQITFKGPAGKRNFLRWKLESKRPKMQRADATSRVKLGNV
;
A
#
# COMPACT_ATOMS: atom_id res chain seq x y z
N MET A 1 8.54 -3.83 -33.74
CA MET A 1 8.63 -3.56 -32.29
C MET A 1 8.56 -2.05 -32.12
N LYS A 2 7.51 -1.53 -31.47
CA LYS A 2 7.46 -0.12 -31.10
C LYS A 2 8.28 0.04 -29.82
N GLU A 3 9.41 0.71 -29.89
CA GLU A 3 10.10 1.21 -28.72
C GLU A 3 9.15 2.14 -27.98
N LEU A 4 8.72 1.73 -26.79
CA LEU A 4 8.14 2.64 -25.82
C LEU A 4 9.32 3.39 -25.19
N THR A 5 9.70 4.50 -25.80
CA THR A 5 10.50 5.53 -25.15
C THR A 5 9.65 6.19 -24.07
N ASN A 6 9.51 5.52 -22.93
CA ASN A 6 9.06 6.16 -21.70
C ASN A 6 10.18 7.12 -21.28
N ASN A 7 10.12 8.32 -21.85
CA ASN A 7 10.84 9.48 -21.38
C ASN A 7 10.54 9.63 -19.87
N PRO A 8 11.52 9.82 -18.96
CA PRO A 8 11.30 10.09 -17.54
C PRO A 8 10.71 11.50 -17.31
N ALA A 9 9.80 11.93 -18.18
CA ALA A 9 9.18 13.23 -18.17
C ALA A 9 8.10 13.30 -17.09
N ASP A 10 8.41 14.11 -16.07
CA ASP A 10 7.51 14.60 -15.02
C ASP A 10 7.10 13.59 -13.92
N THR A 11 8.11 12.97 -13.29
CA THR A 11 7.92 12.20 -12.05
C THR A 11 7.44 13.07 -10.88
N SER A 12 7.67 14.39 -10.94
CA SER A 12 7.27 15.35 -9.88
C SER A 12 5.78 15.30 -9.56
N LYS A 13 4.95 14.97 -10.56
CA LYS A 13 3.50 14.85 -10.42
C LYS A 13 3.07 13.71 -9.50
N TYR A 14 3.87 12.66 -9.39
CA TYR A 14 3.53 11.44 -8.65
C TYR A 14 4.36 11.28 -7.37
N GLU A 15 5.11 12.31 -6.98
CA GLU A 15 5.83 12.31 -5.71
C GLU A 15 4.85 12.30 -4.52
N ILE A 16 5.22 11.52 -3.49
CA ILE A 16 4.51 11.56 -2.21
C ILE A 16 4.98 12.77 -1.40
N SER A 17 4.03 13.49 -0.82
CA SER A 17 4.30 14.62 0.08
C SER A 17 4.99 14.18 1.38
N ASP A 18 5.63 15.11 2.08
CA ASP A 18 6.24 14.85 3.39
C ASP A 18 5.23 14.34 4.43
N THR A 19 3.97 14.78 4.35
CA THR A 19 2.90 14.26 5.21
C THR A 19 2.65 12.78 4.92
N GLN A 20 2.53 12.40 3.66
CA GLN A 20 2.33 11.00 3.26
C GLN A 20 3.54 10.12 3.60
N LYS A 21 4.77 10.65 3.44
CA LYS A 21 5.99 9.98 3.91
C LYS A 21 5.89 9.69 5.40
N LYS A 22 5.59 10.70 6.22
CA LYS A 22 5.43 10.54 7.68
C LYS A 22 4.32 9.56 8.06
N GLU A 23 3.21 9.53 7.34
CA GLU A 23 2.14 8.55 7.55
C GLU A 23 2.64 7.12 7.30
N ILE A 24 3.36 6.89 6.20
CA ILE A 24 3.99 5.59 5.91
C ILE A 24 4.99 5.24 7.01
N GLU A 25 5.91 6.15 7.36
CA GLU A 25 6.92 5.90 8.39
C GLU A 25 6.30 5.53 9.73
N ASN A 26 5.31 6.30 10.20
CA ASN A 26 4.67 6.05 11.48
C ASN A 26 3.95 4.69 11.48
N ASP A 27 3.26 4.37 10.38
CA ASP A 27 2.58 3.09 10.21
C ASP A 27 3.58 1.92 10.22
N LEU A 28 4.74 2.09 9.55
CA LEU A 28 5.82 1.10 9.53
C LEU A 28 6.48 0.97 10.91
N ARG A 29 6.84 2.07 11.59
CA ARG A 29 7.42 2.07 12.94
C ARG A 29 6.53 1.31 13.92
N GLU A 30 5.23 1.60 13.89
CA GLU A 30 4.25 0.93 14.75
C GLU A 30 4.20 -0.58 14.48
N LYS A 31 4.11 -0.98 13.20
CA LYS A 31 3.88 -2.36 12.80
C LYS A 31 5.13 -3.22 12.77
N MET A 32 6.29 -2.62 12.54
CA MET A 32 7.58 -3.31 12.53
C MET A 32 8.28 -3.24 13.87
N GLY A 33 7.91 -2.30 14.74
CA GLY A 33 8.55 -2.10 16.05
C GLY A 33 10.00 -1.65 15.96
N LEU A 34 10.35 -0.93 14.89
CA LEU A 34 11.65 -0.30 14.66
C LEU A 34 11.44 1.21 14.63
N ALA A 35 12.02 1.95 15.57
CA ALA A 35 11.86 3.40 15.64
C ALA A 35 12.69 4.12 14.55
N SER A 36 13.82 3.53 14.14
CA SER A 36 14.74 4.13 13.18
C SER A 36 14.23 4.12 11.74
N ILE A 37 13.20 3.32 11.40
CA ILE A 37 12.72 3.24 10.02
C ILE A 37 12.17 4.61 9.58
N GLY A 38 12.64 5.12 8.45
CA GLY A 38 12.34 6.48 8.00
C GLY A 38 12.90 6.79 6.62
N PHE A 39 12.34 7.78 5.94
CA PHE A 39 12.92 8.31 4.71
C PHE A 39 14.11 9.21 5.05
N ASP A 40 15.22 9.03 4.32
CA ASP A 40 16.38 9.89 4.43
C ASP A 40 16.27 11.14 3.54
N LYS A 41 17.34 11.95 3.53
CA LYS A 41 17.43 13.16 2.69
C LYS A 41 17.43 12.88 1.18
N HIS A 42 17.61 11.63 0.77
CA HIS A 42 17.57 11.16 -0.61
C HIS A 42 16.24 10.46 -0.93
N GLU A 43 15.23 10.65 -0.07
CA GLU A 43 13.90 10.05 -0.22
C GLU A 43 13.92 8.51 -0.28
N THR A 44 14.95 7.91 0.31
CA THR A 44 15.11 6.45 0.42
C THR A 44 14.69 6.00 1.80
N LEU A 45 13.86 4.96 1.88
CA LEU A 45 13.48 4.35 3.15
C LEU A 45 14.67 3.57 3.72
N ILE A 46 15.15 3.96 4.90
CA ILE A 46 16.30 3.36 5.58
C ILE A 46 15.93 2.94 7.01
N TYR A 47 16.81 2.18 7.66
CA TYR A 47 16.68 1.78 9.06
C TYR A 47 18.08 1.54 9.68
N ASP A 48 18.17 1.57 11.01
CA ASP A 48 19.38 1.15 11.73
C ASP A 48 19.41 -0.38 11.84
N LYS A 49 20.37 -1.00 11.14
CA LYS A 49 20.57 -2.46 11.12
C LYS A 49 20.92 -3.07 12.47
N ARG A 50 21.32 -2.25 13.44
CA ARG A 50 21.67 -2.68 14.80
C ARG A 50 20.53 -2.49 15.78
N GLU A 51 19.45 -1.81 15.39
CA GLU A 51 18.29 -1.60 16.25
C GLU A 51 17.57 -2.95 16.49
N PRO A 52 17.39 -3.37 17.76
CA PRO A 52 16.54 -4.50 18.06
C PRO A 52 15.07 -4.12 17.90
N ALA A 53 14.28 -4.98 17.26
CA ALA A 53 12.83 -4.79 17.20
C ALA A 53 12.21 -5.01 18.59
N ILE A 54 11.44 -4.04 19.09
CA ILE A 54 10.82 -4.10 20.43
C ILE A 54 9.50 -4.91 20.40
N ARG A 55 8.75 -4.80 19.30
CA ARG A 55 7.43 -5.43 19.09
C ARG A 55 7.12 -5.53 17.59
N GLY A 56 5.86 -5.79 17.22
CA GLY A 56 5.40 -5.75 15.83
C GLY A 56 5.58 -7.08 15.07
N SER A 57 5.31 -7.05 13.77
CA SER A 57 5.31 -8.21 12.88
C SER A 57 6.71 -8.55 12.40
N GLU A 58 7.16 -9.76 12.74
CA GLU A 58 8.38 -10.36 12.21
C GLU A 58 8.27 -10.57 10.70
N LYS A 59 7.12 -11.07 10.21
CA LYS A 59 6.93 -11.29 8.78
C LYS A 59 7.01 -10.01 7.97
N MET A 60 6.48 -8.92 8.51
CA MET A 60 6.55 -7.61 7.87
C MET A 60 7.97 -7.06 7.85
N ARG A 61 8.73 -7.21 8.95
CA ARG A 61 10.15 -6.86 9.00
C ARG A 61 10.96 -7.64 7.97
N GLU A 62 10.81 -8.96 7.94
CA GLU A 62 11.52 -9.83 6.99
C GLU A 62 11.36 -9.32 5.55
N LEU A 63 10.14 -9.07 5.09
CA LEU A 63 9.89 -8.62 3.73
C LEU A 63 10.35 -7.18 3.48
N ILE A 64 9.97 -6.21 4.32
CA ILE A 64 10.25 -4.79 4.08
C ILE A 64 11.76 -4.50 4.19
N LEU A 65 12.43 -5.04 5.20
CA LEU A 65 13.88 -4.84 5.36
C LEU A 65 14.66 -5.51 4.23
N SER A 66 14.23 -6.70 3.78
CA SER A 66 14.84 -7.35 2.63
C SER A 66 14.62 -6.55 1.35
N ALA A 67 13.46 -5.90 1.17
CA ALA A 67 13.20 -5.01 0.04
C ALA A 67 14.05 -3.73 0.10
N ILE A 68 14.31 -3.18 1.28
CA ILE A 68 15.23 -2.04 1.47
C ILE A 68 16.67 -2.45 1.13
N ASP A 69 17.08 -3.66 1.52
CA ASP A 69 18.43 -4.17 1.31
C ASP A 69 18.65 -4.79 -0.10
N ASP A 70 17.61 -4.87 -0.93
CA ASP A 70 17.66 -5.48 -2.25
C ASP A 70 18.35 -4.54 -3.26
N GLN A 71 19.44 -5.03 -3.87
CA GLN A 71 20.22 -4.28 -4.87
C GLN A 71 19.74 -4.52 -6.31
N LYS A 72 18.73 -5.38 -6.51
CA LYS A 72 18.21 -5.78 -7.83
C LYS A 72 16.76 -5.39 -8.04
N ASN A 73 15.98 -5.21 -6.98
CA ASN A 73 14.59 -4.77 -7.06
C ASN A 73 14.40 -3.48 -6.28
N VAL A 74 13.96 -2.43 -6.96
CA VAL A 74 13.66 -1.11 -6.39
C VAL A 74 12.16 -0.88 -6.43
N PHE A 75 11.60 -0.36 -5.35
CA PHE A 75 10.18 -0.01 -5.25
C PHE A 75 10.02 1.50 -5.07
N LEU A 76 9.44 2.17 -6.07
CA LEU A 76 9.10 3.59 -6.01
C LEU A 76 7.69 3.73 -5.48
N VAL A 77 7.52 4.48 -4.39
CA VAL A 77 6.21 4.76 -3.80
C VAL A 77 5.67 6.07 -4.39
N CYS A 78 4.55 5.97 -5.11
CA CYS A 78 4.02 7.07 -5.91
C CYS A 78 2.59 7.45 -5.48
N ASN A 79 2.28 8.75 -5.55
CA ASN A 79 0.96 9.31 -5.28
C ASN A 79 0.08 9.30 -6.54
N TYR A 80 -0.96 8.46 -6.51
CA TYR A 80 -1.99 8.34 -7.54
C TYR A 80 -3.38 8.70 -6.98
N SER A 81 -3.45 9.65 -6.04
CA SER A 81 -4.71 10.08 -5.44
C SER A 81 -5.75 10.54 -6.48
N GLY A 82 -6.93 9.93 -6.43
CA GLY A 82 -8.04 10.22 -7.35
C GLY A 82 -7.93 9.52 -8.72
N ALA A 83 -7.01 8.59 -8.89
CA ALA A 83 -6.85 7.83 -10.13
C ALA A 83 -7.91 6.73 -10.23
N ASN A 84 -8.66 6.67 -11.33
CA ASN A 84 -9.79 5.73 -11.47
C ASN A 84 -9.36 4.25 -11.51
N GLU A 85 -8.10 3.99 -11.88
CA GLU A 85 -7.51 2.68 -12.08
C GLU A 85 -6.76 2.12 -10.86
N VAL A 86 -6.60 2.93 -9.81
CA VAL A 86 -5.98 2.55 -8.54
C VAL A 86 -7.08 2.48 -7.48
N GLN A 87 -7.12 1.40 -6.70
CA GLN A 87 -8.05 1.28 -5.57
C GLN A 87 -7.22 1.00 -4.32
N PHE A 88 -7.00 2.05 -3.53
CA PHE A 88 -6.03 2.18 -2.45
C PHE A 88 -4.57 1.99 -2.86
N ALA A 89 -4.21 0.87 -3.47
CA ALA A 89 -2.85 0.60 -3.88
C ALA A 89 -2.79 -0.35 -5.09
N LYS A 90 -1.70 -0.27 -5.85
CA LYS A 90 -1.38 -1.18 -6.95
C LYS A 90 0.10 -1.12 -7.28
N THR A 91 0.75 -2.28 -7.43
CA THR A 91 2.05 -2.35 -8.09
C THR A 91 1.91 -2.52 -9.61
N ASP A 92 2.76 -1.83 -10.37
CA ASP A 92 2.83 -1.94 -11.83
C ASP A 92 3.46 -3.27 -12.30
N LYS A 93 3.93 -3.40 -13.54
CA LYS A 93 4.62 -4.62 -14.00
C LYS A 93 6.12 -4.61 -13.67
N GLY A 94 6.69 -3.43 -13.51
CA GLY A 94 8.11 -3.16 -13.38
C GLY A 94 8.80 -3.03 -14.74
N TRP A 95 9.95 -2.35 -14.74
CA TRP A 95 10.84 -2.22 -15.88
C TRP A 95 12.28 -2.51 -15.46
N ILE A 96 13.09 -2.99 -16.41
CA ILE A 96 14.48 -3.38 -16.15
C ILE A 96 15.40 -2.39 -16.86
N ASP A 97 16.31 -1.77 -16.10
CA ASP A 97 17.43 -1.06 -16.68
C ASP A 97 18.45 -2.06 -17.24
N VAL A 98 18.74 -1.97 -18.54
CA VAL A 98 19.54 -2.98 -19.25
C VAL A 98 20.99 -3.01 -18.77
N ASN A 99 21.52 -1.87 -18.32
CA ASN A 99 22.93 -1.72 -17.96
C ASN A 99 23.18 -2.22 -16.53
N SER A 100 22.38 -1.75 -15.58
CA SER A 100 22.48 -2.11 -14.15
C SER A 100 21.81 -3.44 -13.81
N ARG A 101 20.89 -3.92 -14.68
CA ARG A 101 20.01 -5.06 -14.43
C ARG A 101 19.13 -4.89 -13.18
N ILE A 102 18.87 -3.64 -12.79
CA ILE A 102 17.95 -3.31 -11.71
C ILE A 102 16.54 -3.31 -12.28
N THR A 103 15.62 -3.97 -11.58
CA THR A 103 14.19 -3.92 -11.84
C THR A 103 13.57 -2.89 -10.93
N THR A 104 12.86 -1.92 -11.49
CA THR A 104 12.11 -0.92 -10.73
C THR A 104 10.62 -1.19 -10.87
N TYR A 105 9.91 -1.14 -9.75
CA TYR A 105 8.45 -1.27 -9.66
C TYR A 105 7.87 0.04 -9.11
N GLU A 106 6.72 0.45 -9.63
CA GLU A 106 5.93 1.55 -9.05
C GLU A 106 4.82 0.97 -8.19
N ILE A 107 4.82 1.36 -6.91
CA ILE A 107 3.72 1.15 -5.98
C ILE A 107 2.88 2.43 -5.95
N MET A 108 1.77 2.40 -6.67
CA MET A 108 0.83 3.49 -6.80
C MET A 108 -0.14 3.46 -5.62
N PHE A 109 -0.13 4.48 -4.76
CA PHE A 109 -1.11 4.66 -3.69
C PHE A 109 -2.17 5.70 -4.09
N ASP A 110 -3.44 5.36 -3.93
CA ASP A 110 -4.51 6.35 -3.88
C ASP A 110 -4.75 6.74 -2.41
N PHE A 111 -4.08 7.79 -1.95
CA PHE A 111 -4.22 8.26 -0.56
C PHE A 111 -5.64 8.80 -0.28
N GLU A 112 -6.33 9.29 -1.32
CA GLU A 112 -7.69 9.77 -1.20
C GLU A 112 -8.68 8.62 -0.92
N ASP A 113 -8.44 7.40 -1.40
CA ASP A 113 -9.19 6.20 -1.01
C ASP A 113 -9.14 5.97 0.50
N PHE A 114 -7.96 6.11 1.13
CA PHE A 114 -7.79 5.89 2.57
C PHE A 114 -8.63 6.89 3.35
N GLU A 115 -8.48 8.18 3.05
CA GLU A 115 -9.22 9.25 3.72
C GLU A 115 -10.73 9.12 3.53
N ASN A 116 -11.18 8.86 2.30
CA ASN A 116 -12.60 8.67 2.02
C ASN A 116 -13.18 7.42 2.70
N SER A 117 -12.38 6.38 2.92
CA SER A 117 -12.85 5.13 3.53
C SER A 117 -13.14 5.25 5.02
N ARG A 118 -12.48 6.19 5.73
CA ARG A 118 -12.59 6.37 7.18
C ARG A 118 -14.03 6.59 7.63
N ARG A 119 -14.81 7.35 6.86
CA ARG A 119 -16.23 7.65 7.17
C ARG A 119 -17.15 6.43 7.15
N TYR A 120 -16.77 5.34 6.48
CA TYR A 120 -17.64 4.18 6.24
C TYR A 120 -17.11 2.88 6.86
N THR A 121 -15.96 2.96 7.51
CA THR A 121 -15.16 1.81 7.94
C THR A 121 -14.86 1.92 9.44
N PRO A 122 -15.13 0.88 10.24
CA PRO A 122 -14.75 0.86 11.65
C PRO A 122 -13.22 0.90 11.85
N ASP A 123 -12.75 1.56 12.90
CA ASP A 123 -11.31 1.76 13.19
C ASP A 123 -10.51 0.45 13.19
N VAL A 124 -11.04 -0.60 13.81
CA VAL A 124 -10.38 -1.92 13.83
C VAL A 124 -10.05 -2.46 12.43
N VAL A 125 -10.85 -2.11 11.41
CA VAL A 125 -10.57 -2.47 10.02
C VAL A 125 -9.56 -1.53 9.38
N LEU A 126 -9.62 -0.23 9.69
CA LEU A 126 -8.67 0.77 9.20
C LEU A 126 -7.25 0.45 9.69
N GLU A 127 -7.09 0.06 10.95
CA GLU A 127 -5.80 -0.42 11.49
C GLU A 127 -5.25 -1.61 10.70
N SER A 128 -6.15 -2.52 10.29
CA SER A 128 -5.85 -3.74 9.52
C SER A 128 -5.69 -3.52 8.01
N TYR A 129 -5.97 -2.31 7.53
CA TYR A 129 -5.92 -1.91 6.12
C TYR A 129 -5.31 -0.50 6.01
N SER A 130 -4.05 -0.43 6.39
CA SER A 130 -3.23 0.77 6.52
C SER A 130 -2.13 0.81 5.47
N LEU A 131 -1.47 1.96 5.33
CA LEU A 131 -0.45 2.22 4.30
C LEU A 131 0.70 1.22 4.34
N GLY A 132 1.27 0.93 5.52
CA GLY A 132 2.37 -0.02 5.69
C GLY A 132 1.94 -1.46 5.36
N ILE A 133 0.74 -1.87 5.77
CA ILE A 133 0.20 -3.20 5.41
C ILE A 133 -0.01 -3.33 3.91
N LEU A 134 -0.45 -2.26 3.23
CA LEU A 134 -0.62 -2.25 1.79
C LEU A 134 0.73 -2.19 1.06
N LEU A 135 1.71 -1.45 1.57
CA LEU A 135 3.07 -1.46 1.03
C LEU A 135 3.65 -2.87 1.06
N PHE A 136 3.54 -3.56 2.20
CA PHE A 136 3.91 -4.98 2.32
C PHE A 136 3.18 -5.86 1.30
N HIS A 137 1.87 -5.65 1.12
CA HIS A 137 1.05 -6.43 0.20
C HIS A 137 1.49 -6.27 -1.26
N GLU A 138 1.75 -5.03 -1.66
CA GLU A 138 2.15 -4.64 -3.00
C GLU A 138 3.59 -5.10 -3.34
N ILE A 139 4.50 -5.13 -2.36
CA ILE A 139 5.85 -5.72 -2.52
C ILE A 139 5.76 -7.25 -2.65
N ASP A 140 4.97 -7.93 -1.81
CA ASP A 140 4.80 -9.40 -1.83
C ASP A 140 4.17 -9.93 -3.14
N HIS A 141 3.55 -9.05 -3.93
CA HIS A 141 3.15 -9.38 -5.29
C HIS A 141 4.33 -9.65 -6.22
N LYS A 142 5.48 -9.00 -5.99
CA LYS A 142 6.61 -8.93 -6.94
C LYS A 142 7.81 -9.72 -6.53
N VAL A 143 8.12 -9.74 -5.24
CA VAL A 143 9.33 -10.37 -4.71
C VAL A 143 8.97 -11.29 -3.56
N SER A 144 9.81 -12.31 -3.38
CA SER A 144 9.77 -13.17 -2.21
C SER A 144 11.17 -13.41 -1.73
N TYR A 145 11.42 -13.03 -0.48
CA TYR A 145 12.69 -13.28 0.21
C TYR A 145 12.64 -14.57 1.04
N ASP A 146 11.50 -15.28 1.01
CA ASP A 146 11.34 -16.59 1.62
C ASP A 146 11.54 -17.69 0.57
N PRO A 147 12.65 -18.46 0.62
CA PRO A 147 12.94 -19.50 -0.37
C PRO A 147 11.93 -20.65 -0.35
N LYS A 148 11.14 -20.82 0.72
CA LYS A 148 10.08 -21.83 0.80
C LYS A 148 8.85 -21.43 -0.02
N TYR A 149 8.68 -20.15 -0.30
CA TYR A 149 7.54 -19.60 -1.04
C TYR A 149 8.02 -18.65 -2.15
N PRO A 150 8.75 -19.13 -3.17
CA PRO A 150 9.24 -18.27 -4.24
C PRO A 150 8.10 -17.61 -5.02
N ILE A 151 8.43 -16.56 -5.77
CA ILE A 151 7.50 -15.97 -6.74
C ILE A 151 7.13 -17.03 -7.79
N PRO A 152 5.83 -17.22 -8.09
CA PRO A 152 5.41 -18.21 -9.07
C PRO A 152 5.96 -17.89 -10.47
N PRO A 153 6.03 -18.88 -11.39
CA PRO A 153 6.53 -18.67 -12.75
C PRO A 153 5.79 -17.59 -13.55
N THR A 154 4.59 -17.20 -13.12
CA THR A 154 3.84 -16.06 -13.69
C THR A 154 4.50 -14.70 -13.43
N GLY A 155 5.53 -14.64 -12.58
CA GLY A 155 6.25 -13.41 -12.20
C GLY A 155 5.46 -12.50 -11.24
N VAL A 156 4.26 -12.93 -10.82
CA VAL A 156 3.41 -12.17 -9.89
C VAL A 156 2.69 -13.13 -8.96
N ARG A 157 2.83 -12.93 -7.65
CA ARG A 157 2.08 -13.68 -6.64
C ARG A 157 0.60 -13.30 -6.72
N PRO A 158 -0.34 -14.26 -6.81
CA PRO A 158 -1.76 -13.93 -6.86
C PRO A 158 -2.28 -13.40 -5.51
N ASP A 159 -3.36 -12.63 -5.54
CA ASP A 159 -4.13 -12.24 -4.34
C ASP A 159 -4.51 -13.43 -3.47
N LYS A 160 -5.03 -14.47 -4.12
CA LYS A 160 -5.57 -15.66 -3.49
C LYS A 160 -4.60 -16.80 -3.66
N SER A 161 -4.49 -17.60 -2.60
CA SER A 161 -3.79 -18.87 -2.69
C SER A 161 -4.49 -19.82 -3.66
N SER A 162 -3.69 -20.54 -4.42
CA SER A 162 -4.07 -21.65 -5.28
C SER A 162 -3.24 -22.88 -4.89
N ARG A 163 -3.47 -24.03 -5.54
CA ARG A 163 -2.73 -25.25 -5.24
C ARG A 163 -1.23 -25.02 -5.43
N GLY A 164 -0.46 -25.13 -4.36
CA GLY A 164 1.00 -24.96 -4.37
C GLY A 164 1.50 -23.50 -4.41
N VAL A 165 0.61 -22.51 -4.50
CA VAL A 165 1.00 -21.09 -4.50
C VAL A 165 0.24 -20.35 -3.41
N ARG A 166 0.98 -19.89 -2.41
CA ARG A 166 0.43 -19.02 -1.38
C ARG A 166 0.21 -17.62 -1.96
N GLY A 167 -0.99 -17.08 -1.78
CA GLY A 167 -1.35 -15.74 -2.25
C GLY A 167 -1.04 -14.65 -1.23
N VAL A 168 -0.91 -13.41 -1.71
CA VAL A 168 -0.52 -12.26 -0.88
C VAL A 168 -1.49 -12.04 0.28
N ILE A 169 -2.81 -12.23 0.12
CA ILE A 169 -3.77 -12.01 1.22
C ILE A 169 -3.51 -12.97 2.39
N GLU A 170 -3.12 -14.21 2.09
CA GLU A 170 -2.78 -15.19 3.12
C GLU A 170 -1.47 -14.84 3.84
N ASN A 171 -0.51 -14.27 3.11
CA ASN A 171 0.75 -13.81 3.69
C ASN A 171 0.55 -12.54 4.54
N THR A 172 -0.18 -11.54 4.04
CA THR A 172 -0.57 -10.35 4.81
C THR A 172 -1.41 -10.71 6.04
N ASN A 173 -2.17 -11.82 6.02
CA ASN A 173 -2.88 -12.29 7.21
C ASN A 173 -1.96 -12.91 8.28
N ILE A 174 -0.71 -13.31 7.96
CA ILE A 174 0.29 -13.58 9.01
C ILE A 174 0.60 -12.28 9.74
N VAL A 175 0.99 -11.24 9.00
CA VAL A 175 1.31 -9.92 9.55
C VAL A 175 0.18 -9.45 10.47
N ARG A 176 -1.07 -9.55 10.02
CA ARG A 176 -2.23 -9.19 10.84
C ARG A 176 -2.36 -10.04 12.10
N ARG A 177 -2.08 -11.34 12.07
CA ARG A 177 -2.11 -12.19 13.27
C ARG A 177 -1.03 -11.80 14.27
N GLU A 178 0.19 -11.56 13.81
CA GLU A 178 1.30 -11.13 14.66
C GLU A 178 1.00 -9.78 15.35
N LEU A 179 0.25 -8.91 14.67
CA LEU A 179 -0.19 -7.62 15.18
C LEU A 179 -1.54 -7.66 15.93
N SER A 180 -2.15 -8.82 16.11
CA SER A 180 -3.49 -8.96 16.71
C SER A 180 -4.60 -8.15 16.00
N LEU A 181 -4.47 -7.97 14.68
CA LEU A 181 -5.38 -7.24 13.79
C LEU A 181 -6.45 -8.16 13.17
N VAL A 182 -7.54 -7.57 12.65
CA VAL A 182 -8.64 -8.34 12.03
C VAL A 182 -8.26 -8.85 10.65
N LEU A 183 -8.58 -10.11 10.35
CA LEU A 183 -8.06 -10.78 9.15
C LEU A 183 -8.90 -10.47 7.91
N ARG A 184 -8.26 -10.24 6.75
CA ARG A 184 -8.97 -10.11 5.47
C ARG A 184 -9.45 -11.48 5.01
N ASN A 185 -10.67 -11.59 4.50
CA ASN A 185 -11.18 -12.86 3.99
C ASN A 185 -10.46 -13.28 2.69
N SER A 186 -9.53 -14.24 2.79
CA SER A 186 -8.69 -14.71 1.67
C SER A 186 -9.47 -15.38 0.53
N LYS A 187 -10.72 -15.83 0.76
CA LYS A 187 -11.53 -16.47 -0.29
C LYS A 187 -12.17 -15.45 -1.24
N ARG A 188 -12.16 -14.14 -0.94
CA ARG A 188 -12.84 -13.10 -1.73
C ARG A 188 -11.87 -11.98 -2.12
N ARG A 189 -11.48 -11.97 -3.40
CA ARG A 189 -10.61 -10.92 -4.00
C ARG A 189 -11.39 -9.64 -4.28
N ILE A 190 -12.63 -9.77 -4.75
CA ILE A 190 -13.32 -8.69 -5.42
C ILE A 190 -14.11 -7.84 -4.42
N ALA A 191 -13.83 -6.54 -4.44
CA ALA A 191 -14.65 -5.53 -3.80
C ALA A 191 -16.09 -5.59 -4.32
N LYS A 192 -17.05 -5.85 -3.44
CA LYS A 192 -18.46 -6.00 -3.81
C LYS A 192 -19.16 -4.66 -3.67
N ARG A 193 -20.10 -4.35 -4.57
CA ARG A 193 -21.00 -3.21 -4.36
C ARG A 193 -21.87 -3.48 -3.13
N TYR A 194 -22.04 -2.48 -2.26
CA TYR A 194 -23.01 -2.53 -1.18
C TYR A 194 -24.43 -2.62 -1.74
N ARG A 195 -25.26 -3.51 -1.18
CA ARG A 195 -26.64 -3.76 -1.61
C ARG A 195 -27.65 -3.75 -0.44
N GLY A 196 -27.24 -3.22 0.72
CA GLY A 196 -28.13 -3.15 1.88
C GLY A 196 -29.00 -1.88 1.87
N ALA A 197 -29.89 -1.77 2.87
CA ALA A 197 -30.85 -0.67 2.98
C ALA A 197 -30.27 0.63 3.57
N ASN A 198 -29.09 0.59 4.19
CA ASN A 198 -28.52 1.78 4.82
C ASN A 198 -27.98 2.74 3.74
N GLN A 199 -28.66 3.88 3.59
CA GLN A 199 -28.38 4.86 2.56
C GLN A 199 -26.98 5.48 2.66
N ILE A 200 -26.38 5.51 3.85
CA ILE A 200 -25.02 6.05 4.07
C ILE A 200 -23.99 5.24 3.26
N PHE A 201 -24.23 3.95 3.05
CA PHE A 201 -23.34 3.06 2.29
C PHE A 201 -23.73 2.92 0.82
N THR A 202 -24.73 3.66 0.34
CA THR A 202 -25.11 3.64 -1.07
C THR A 202 -23.93 4.00 -1.96
N ASN A 203 -23.76 3.25 -3.06
CA ASN A 203 -22.66 3.36 -4.01
C ASN A 203 -21.25 3.09 -3.44
N THR A 204 -21.15 2.51 -2.25
CA THR A 204 -19.86 2.02 -1.74
C THR A 204 -19.49 0.66 -2.34
N ARG A 205 -18.19 0.42 -2.44
CA ARG A 205 -17.58 -0.90 -2.56
C ARG A 205 -17.19 -1.39 -1.17
N GLN A 206 -17.12 -2.70 -1.00
CA GLN A 206 -16.74 -3.30 0.27
C GLN A 206 -15.92 -4.59 0.12
N ILE A 207 -14.91 -4.72 0.98
CA ILE A 207 -14.19 -5.98 1.23
C ILE A 207 -14.45 -6.44 2.67
N THR A 208 -14.39 -7.74 2.93
CA THR A 208 -14.78 -8.32 4.22
C THR A 208 -13.56 -8.70 5.05
N PHE A 209 -13.62 -8.35 6.32
CA PHE A 209 -12.69 -8.77 7.37
C PHE A 209 -13.40 -9.64 8.40
N LYS A 210 -12.65 -10.53 9.04
CA LYS A 210 -13.11 -11.39 10.14
C LYS A 210 -12.48 -10.86 11.44
N GLY A 211 -13.32 -10.29 12.29
CA GLY A 211 -12.93 -9.84 13.62
C GLY A 211 -12.90 -10.97 14.66
N PRO A 212 -12.63 -10.62 15.93
CA PRO A 212 -12.73 -11.53 17.07
C PRO A 212 -14.10 -12.22 17.10
N ALA A 213 -14.14 -13.47 17.57
CA ALA A 213 -15.34 -14.31 17.58
C ALA A 213 -16.03 -14.53 16.21
N GLY A 214 -15.36 -14.21 15.09
CA GLY A 214 -15.89 -14.41 13.75
C GLY A 214 -16.86 -13.34 13.25
N LYS A 215 -17.02 -12.23 13.99
CA LYS A 215 -17.82 -11.08 13.54
C LYS A 215 -17.30 -10.56 12.20
N ARG A 216 -18.20 -10.29 11.26
CA ARG A 216 -17.84 -9.74 9.95
C ARG A 216 -17.74 -8.22 10.04
N ASN A 217 -16.56 -7.70 9.72
CA ASN A 217 -16.32 -6.27 9.54
C ASN A 217 -16.08 -5.98 8.05
N PHE A 218 -16.16 -4.71 7.67
CA PHE A 218 -16.07 -4.30 6.27
C PHE A 218 -15.25 -3.02 6.14
N LEU A 219 -14.26 -3.04 5.26
CA LEU A 219 -13.71 -1.82 4.68
C LEU A 219 -14.66 -1.38 3.58
N ARG A 220 -15.03 -0.10 3.59
CA ARG A 220 -15.94 0.49 2.61
C ARG A 220 -15.40 1.82 2.10
N TRP A 221 -15.57 2.06 0.81
CA TRP A 221 -15.20 3.31 0.15
C TRP A 221 -16.10 3.57 -1.06
N LYS A 222 -16.12 4.80 -1.57
CA LYS A 222 -16.79 5.16 -2.82
C LYS A 222 -15.78 5.21 -3.94
N LEU A 223 -16.15 4.69 -5.11
CA LEU A 223 -15.35 4.85 -6.32
C LEU A 223 -15.21 6.34 -6.69
N GLU A 224 -14.08 6.72 -7.26
CA GLU A 224 -13.70 8.06 -7.78
C GLU A 224 -14.86 8.71 -8.53
N SER A 225 -15.38 8.02 -9.56
CA SER A 225 -16.53 8.46 -10.37
C SER A 225 -17.82 8.78 -9.59
N LYS A 226 -17.87 8.44 -8.30
CA LYS A 226 -19.01 8.63 -7.40
C LYS A 226 -18.64 9.45 -6.15
N ARG A 227 -17.43 10.01 -6.09
CA ARG A 227 -17.05 10.95 -5.04
C ARG A 227 -17.68 12.31 -5.30
N PRO A 228 -18.13 13.02 -4.25
CA PRO A 228 -18.35 14.46 -4.38
C PRO A 228 -17.03 15.07 -4.87
N LYS A 229 -17.06 15.94 -5.89
CA LYS A 229 -15.85 16.69 -6.26
C LYS A 229 -15.41 17.44 -5.00
N MET A 230 -14.30 17.03 -4.38
CA MET A 230 -13.66 17.89 -3.39
C MET A 230 -13.34 19.18 -4.11
N GLN A 231 -13.88 20.31 -3.64
CA GLN A 231 -13.34 21.60 -4.01
C GLN A 231 -11.87 21.55 -3.55
N ARG A 232 -10.95 21.37 -4.51
CA ARG A 232 -9.53 21.54 -4.22
C ARG A 232 -9.41 22.93 -3.62
N ALA A 233 -8.94 23.04 -2.38
CA ALA A 233 -8.55 24.33 -1.86
C ALA A 233 -7.51 24.88 -2.85
N ASP A 234 -7.85 26.00 -3.49
CA ASP A 234 -6.97 26.62 -4.48
C ASP A 234 -5.59 26.85 -3.83
N ALA A 235 -4.58 26.16 -4.34
CA ALA A 235 -3.17 26.32 -3.94
C ALA A 235 -2.57 27.66 -4.42
N THR A 236 -3.39 28.70 -4.55
CA THR A 236 -3.06 30.04 -5.01
C THR A 236 -3.41 31.10 -3.98
N SER A 237 -3.10 30.88 -2.70
CA SER A 237 -2.84 31.99 -1.78
C SER A 237 -1.35 32.31 -1.81
N ARG A 238 -0.87 32.88 -2.93
CA ARG A 238 0.40 33.63 -2.92
C ARG A 238 0.17 34.87 -2.07
N VAL A 239 0.63 34.81 -0.82
CA VAL A 239 0.78 35.99 0.03
C VAL A 239 1.75 36.92 -0.70
N LYS A 240 1.25 38.05 -1.22
CA LYS A 240 2.09 39.18 -1.60
C LYS A 240 2.71 39.70 -0.30
N LEU A 241 3.97 39.37 -0.06
CA LEU A 241 4.78 40.13 0.88
C LEU A 241 4.98 41.52 0.25
N GLY A 242 4.42 42.53 0.92
CA GLY A 242 4.66 43.92 0.58
C GLY A 242 6.12 44.26 0.79
N ASN A 243 6.68 45.04 -0.14
CA ASN A 243 7.97 45.68 0.07
C ASN A 243 7.83 46.67 1.24
N VAL A 244 8.62 46.47 2.28
CA VAL A 244 9.01 47.51 3.24
C VAL A 244 10.47 47.82 2.98
#